data_AF-A0A1I7YGZ2-F1
#
_entry.id   AF-A0A1I7YGZ2-F1
#
_cell.length_a   1.000
_cell.length_b   1.000
_cell.length_c   1.000
_cell.angle_alpha   90.00
_cell.angle_beta   90.00
_cell.angle_gamma   90.00
#
_symmetry.space_group_name_H-M   'P 1'
#
loop_
_entity.id
_entity.type
_entity.pdbx_description
1 polymer ?
#
loop_
_entity_poly.entity_id
_entity_poly.type
_entity_poly.pdbx_seq_one_letter_code
_entity_poly.pdbx_strand_id
1 'polypeptide(L)'
;MCCEPRLFFEGRLPLEDLEPLLRSLDNRSFSSIKIKHYNHAYDDLVRRHFSRNDKTTITVASDSWTEDELELFRSHVYSGDFWNLRISGNREHPFTSADFGLLFEKIWAMPRYPDNVFVMLDTVFERKAIEDIRVFRGDVRRQQNENSYFWQRDDGLCVVATIDEDEDMVMINSAFDGFESQH
;
A
#
# COMPACT_ATOMS: atom_id res chain seq x y z
N MET A 1 24.47 -8.48 -11.34
CA MET A 1 23.27 -7.75 -10.89
C MET A 1 22.55 -7.23 -12.13
N CYS A 2 21.45 -7.86 -12.53
CA CYS A 2 20.51 -7.22 -13.45
C CYS A 2 19.70 -6.23 -12.63
N CYS A 3 19.70 -4.96 -12.99
CA CYS A 3 18.75 -4.00 -12.47
C CYS A 3 17.37 -4.45 -12.94
N GLU A 4 16.47 -4.77 -12.01
CA GLU A 4 15.10 -5.07 -12.38
C GLU A 4 14.49 -3.85 -13.11
N PRO A 5 13.67 -4.07 -14.15
CA PRO A 5 13.09 -2.98 -14.92
C PRO A 5 12.13 -2.17 -14.03
N ARG A 6 12.41 -0.88 -13.87
CA ARG A 6 11.59 0.07 -13.10
C ARG A 6 10.97 1.11 -14.03
N LEU A 7 9.73 1.49 -13.74
CA LEU A 7 9.01 2.51 -14.47
C LEU A 7 8.67 3.67 -13.53
N PHE A 8 9.02 4.89 -13.94
CA PHE A 8 8.82 6.10 -13.14
C PHE A 8 8.15 7.19 -13.97
N PHE A 9 7.01 7.68 -13.46
CA PHE A 9 6.30 8.83 -14.00
C PHE A 9 6.29 9.96 -12.99
N GLU A 10 6.83 11.09 -13.43
CA GLU A 10 6.85 12.34 -12.69
C GLU A 10 6.52 13.46 -13.66
N GLY A 11 5.28 13.94 -13.62
CA GLY A 11 4.86 15.07 -14.45
C GLY A 11 3.37 15.38 -14.32
N ARG A 12 3.04 16.67 -14.46
CA ARG A 12 1.67 17.18 -14.65
C ARG A 12 1.30 17.18 -16.15
N LEU A 13 1.79 16.20 -16.90
CA LEU A 13 1.60 16.16 -18.35
C LEU A 13 0.11 16.04 -18.66
N PRO A 14 -0.41 16.84 -19.62
CA PRO A 14 -1.77 16.67 -20.12
C PRO A 14 -2.02 15.22 -20.57
N LEU A 15 -3.23 14.72 -20.31
CA LEU A 15 -3.64 13.34 -20.61
C LEU A 15 -3.34 12.93 -22.06
N GLU A 16 -3.59 13.84 -22.99
CA GLU A 16 -3.42 13.67 -24.43
C GLU A 16 -1.98 13.38 -24.86
N ASP A 17 -0.99 13.92 -24.15
CA ASP A 17 0.43 13.67 -24.41
C ASP A 17 0.89 12.34 -23.79
N LEU A 18 0.17 11.89 -22.76
CA LEU A 18 0.53 10.72 -21.97
C LEU A 18 -0.10 9.43 -22.53
N GLU A 19 -1.26 9.52 -23.15
CA GLU A 19 -2.00 8.37 -23.68
C GLU A 19 -1.18 7.52 -24.70
N PRO A 20 -0.45 8.11 -25.67
CA PRO A 20 0.40 7.33 -26.58
C PRO A 20 1.52 6.57 -25.85
N LEU A 21 2.09 7.19 -24.81
CA LEU A 21 3.11 6.57 -23.99
C LEU A 21 2.53 5.39 -23.20
N LEU A 22 1.38 5.57 -22.56
CA LEU A 22 0.68 4.50 -21.82
C LEU A 22 0.36 3.31 -22.72
N ARG A 23 -0.15 3.55 -23.93
CA ARG A 23 -0.42 2.49 -24.93
C ARG A 23 0.85 1.74 -25.35
N SER A 24 1.99 2.43 -25.45
CA SER A 24 3.26 1.79 -25.81
C SER A 24 3.83 0.89 -24.71
N LEU A 25 3.46 1.15 -23.46
CA LEU A 25 3.93 0.44 -22.28
C LEU A 25 3.05 -0.76 -21.91
N ASP A 26 1.84 -0.84 -22.48
CA ASP A 26 0.89 -1.93 -22.32
C ASP A 26 1.52 -3.31 -22.51
N ASN A 27 2.50 -3.48 -23.39
CA ASN A 27 3.11 -4.78 -23.68
C ASN A 27 4.36 -5.11 -22.85
N ARG A 28 4.76 -4.28 -21.87
CA ARG A 28 6.01 -4.46 -21.11
C ARG A 28 5.76 -4.92 -19.68
N SER A 29 6.69 -5.71 -19.13
CA SER A 29 6.72 -6.07 -17.70
C SER A 29 7.81 -5.28 -16.97
N PHE A 30 7.51 -4.89 -15.73
CA PHE A 30 8.37 -4.13 -14.82
C PHE A 30 8.29 -4.78 -13.42
N SER A 31 9.24 -4.55 -12.51
CA SER A 31 9.11 -5.00 -11.10
C SER A 31 8.57 -3.92 -10.17
N SER A 32 8.58 -2.66 -10.63
CA SER A 32 8.09 -1.52 -9.87
C SER A 32 7.55 -0.42 -10.77
N ILE A 33 6.44 0.18 -10.33
CA ILE A 33 5.85 1.39 -10.92
C ILE A 33 5.76 2.46 -9.85
N LYS A 34 6.21 3.67 -10.18
CA LYS A 34 6.02 4.85 -9.35
C LYS A 34 5.37 5.97 -10.16
N ILE A 35 4.25 6.49 -9.66
CA ILE A 35 3.44 7.54 -10.29
C ILE A 35 3.32 8.71 -9.28
N LYS A 36 3.77 9.89 -9.68
CA LYS A 36 3.49 11.15 -8.99
C LYS A 36 2.41 11.92 -9.75
N HIS A 37 1.49 12.56 -9.02
CA HIS A 37 0.28 13.19 -9.55
C HIS A 37 -0.60 12.16 -10.26
N TYR A 38 -1.05 11.15 -9.49
CA TYR A 38 -1.95 10.12 -9.99
C TYR A 38 -3.19 10.73 -10.66
N ASN A 39 -3.59 10.14 -11.77
CA ASN A 39 -4.86 10.39 -12.43
C ASN A 39 -5.35 9.09 -13.06
N HIS A 40 -6.63 9.06 -13.43
CA HIS A 40 -7.28 7.89 -14.05
C HIS A 40 -6.62 7.39 -15.36
N ALA A 41 -5.72 8.16 -15.97
CA ALA A 41 -4.98 7.69 -17.15
C ALA A 41 -4.14 6.44 -16.85
N TYR A 42 -3.63 6.34 -15.63
CA TYR A 42 -2.72 5.27 -15.23
C TYR A 42 -3.43 3.99 -14.81
N ASP A 43 -4.77 3.98 -14.76
CA ASP A 43 -5.57 2.86 -14.23
C ASP A 43 -5.28 1.55 -14.95
N ASP A 44 -5.38 1.56 -16.28
CA ASP A 44 -5.13 0.37 -17.10
C ASP A 44 -3.68 -0.13 -16.96
N LEU A 45 -2.74 0.78 -16.74
CA LEU A 45 -1.34 0.42 -16.53
C LEU A 45 -1.16 -0.28 -15.18
N VAL A 46 -1.69 0.31 -14.10
CA VAL A 46 -1.64 -0.23 -12.74
C VAL A 46 -2.30 -1.62 -12.69
N ARG A 47 -3.52 -1.74 -13.23
CA ARG A 47 -4.26 -3.01 -13.27
C ARG A 47 -3.52 -4.11 -14.01
N ARG A 48 -3.01 -3.82 -15.21
CA ARG A 48 -2.28 -4.81 -16.02
C ARG A 48 -0.97 -5.21 -15.36
N HIS A 49 -0.30 -4.28 -14.70
CA HIS A 49 0.92 -4.58 -13.98
C HIS A 49 0.69 -5.58 -12.84
N PHE A 50 -0.34 -5.37 -12.02
CA PHE A 50 -0.76 -6.33 -10.99
C PHE A 50 -1.05 -7.72 -11.56
N SER A 51 -1.79 -7.79 -12.67
CA SER A 51 -2.17 -9.07 -13.28
C SER A 51 -0.98 -9.90 -13.81
N ARG A 52 0.19 -9.29 -13.99
CA ARG A 52 1.35 -9.91 -14.64
C ARG A 52 2.51 -10.22 -13.71
N ASN A 53 2.62 -9.48 -12.60
CA ASN A 53 3.76 -9.56 -11.72
C ASN A 53 3.32 -9.99 -10.33
N ASP A 54 3.71 -11.22 -10.02
CA ASP A 54 3.58 -11.83 -8.71
C ASP A 54 4.39 -11.13 -7.63
N LYS A 55 5.24 -10.13 -7.95
CA LYS A 55 6.02 -9.31 -7.00
C LYS A 55 6.07 -7.85 -7.43
N THR A 56 5.00 -7.12 -7.13
CA THR A 56 4.79 -5.75 -7.60
C THR A 56 5.02 -4.73 -6.47
N THR A 57 5.88 -3.74 -6.73
CA THR A 57 6.02 -2.53 -5.89
C THR A 57 5.33 -1.34 -6.55
N ILE A 58 4.31 -0.78 -5.90
CA ILE A 58 3.60 0.42 -6.36
C ILE A 58 3.78 1.57 -5.39
N THR A 59 4.19 2.72 -5.94
CA THR A 59 4.18 4.00 -5.22
C THR A 59 3.29 4.97 -5.98
N VAL A 60 2.22 5.43 -5.34
CA VAL A 60 1.32 6.43 -5.91
C VAL A 60 1.22 7.63 -4.97
N ALA A 61 1.35 8.82 -5.54
CA ALA A 61 1.17 10.08 -4.84
C ALA A 61 0.29 11.01 -5.68
N SER A 62 -0.63 11.73 -5.04
CA SER A 62 -1.37 12.84 -5.65
C SER A 62 -1.41 14.01 -4.67
N ASP A 63 -1.41 15.23 -5.21
CA ASP A 63 -1.58 16.46 -4.43
C ASP A 63 -3.07 16.74 -4.14
N SER A 64 -3.97 16.12 -4.92
CA SER A 64 -5.43 16.33 -4.88
C SER A 64 -6.13 15.03 -5.26
N TRP A 65 -6.44 14.20 -4.27
CA TRP A 65 -7.19 12.97 -4.50
C TRP A 65 -8.67 13.28 -4.62
N THR A 66 -9.33 12.80 -5.66
CA THR A 66 -10.80 12.77 -5.74
C THR A 66 -11.36 11.47 -5.14
N GLU A 67 -12.63 11.46 -4.72
CA GLU A 67 -13.25 10.24 -4.17
C GLU A 67 -13.28 9.09 -5.18
N ASP A 68 -13.49 9.39 -6.48
CA ASP A 68 -13.47 8.39 -7.56
C ASP A 68 -12.06 7.78 -7.73
N GLU A 69 -11.00 8.60 -7.68
CA GLU A 69 -9.61 8.12 -7.70
C GLU A 69 -9.29 7.26 -6.49
N LEU A 70 -9.82 7.62 -5.32
CA LEU A 70 -9.64 6.85 -4.09
C LEU A 70 -10.37 5.52 -4.15
N GLU A 71 -11.65 5.49 -4.53
CA GLU A 71 -12.43 4.25 -4.67
C GLU A 71 -11.78 3.30 -5.67
N LEU A 72 -11.30 3.85 -6.79
CA LEU A 72 -10.64 3.04 -7.79
C LEU A 72 -9.27 2.57 -7.31
N PHE A 73 -8.46 3.42 -6.70
CA PHE A 73 -7.18 3.03 -6.13
C PHE A 73 -7.34 1.96 -5.05
N ARG A 74 -8.34 2.14 -4.18
CA ARG A 74 -8.82 1.15 -3.20
C ARG A 74 -9.15 -0.18 -3.91
N SER A 75 -9.86 -0.19 -5.03
CA SER A 75 -10.16 -1.43 -5.77
C SER A 75 -8.90 -2.17 -6.26
N HIS A 76 -7.83 -1.44 -6.61
CA HIS A 76 -6.57 -2.01 -7.05
C HIS A 76 -5.73 -2.52 -5.87
N VAL A 77 -5.62 -1.73 -4.81
CA VAL A 77 -4.97 -2.14 -3.56
C VAL A 77 -5.66 -3.35 -2.97
N TYR A 78 -6.99 -3.33 -2.88
CA TYR A 78 -7.77 -4.40 -2.25
C TYR A 78 -7.92 -5.66 -3.13
N SER A 79 -7.29 -5.71 -4.31
CA SER A 79 -7.25 -6.89 -5.18
C SER A 79 -6.36 -8.02 -4.63
N GLY A 80 -5.39 -7.71 -3.76
CA GLY A 80 -4.52 -8.70 -3.10
C GLY A 80 -3.22 -9.05 -3.83
N ASP A 81 -2.92 -8.37 -4.94
CA ASP A 81 -1.77 -8.67 -5.82
C ASP A 81 -0.53 -7.80 -5.54
N PHE A 82 -0.45 -7.12 -4.40
CA PHE A 82 0.65 -6.21 -4.06
C PHE A 82 1.53 -6.76 -2.93
N TRP A 83 2.83 -6.47 -3.02
CA TRP A 83 3.82 -6.81 -1.98
C TRP A 83 4.41 -5.56 -1.33
N ASN A 84 4.47 -4.46 -2.08
CA ASN A 84 4.83 -3.18 -1.53
C ASN A 84 3.88 -2.10 -2.06
N LEU A 85 3.21 -1.42 -1.14
CA LEU A 85 2.28 -0.35 -1.41
C LEU A 85 2.71 0.91 -0.67
N ARG A 86 2.89 2.01 -1.39
CA ARG A 86 3.06 3.33 -0.79
C ARG A 86 2.01 4.31 -1.31
N ILE A 87 1.27 4.92 -0.40
CA ILE A 87 0.30 5.98 -0.65
C ILE A 87 0.81 7.24 0.02
N SER A 88 0.93 8.33 -0.75
CA SER A 88 1.29 9.64 -0.19
C SER A 88 0.29 10.74 -0.59
N GLY A 89 0.10 11.74 0.28
CA GLY A 89 -0.46 13.05 -0.10
C GLY A 89 -1.99 13.20 -0.04
N ASN A 90 -2.72 12.31 0.64
CA ASN A 90 -4.18 12.41 0.74
C ASN A 90 -4.64 13.28 1.94
N ARG A 91 -4.59 14.60 1.76
CA ARG A 91 -4.97 15.59 2.80
C ARG A 91 -6.47 15.91 2.84
N GLU A 92 -7.14 15.89 1.70
CA GLU A 92 -8.54 16.29 1.57
C GLU A 92 -9.50 15.17 2.00
N HIS A 93 -9.06 13.91 1.90
CA HIS A 93 -9.84 12.73 2.29
C HIS A 93 -9.06 11.89 3.31
N PRO A 94 -9.08 12.25 4.60
CA PRO A 94 -8.29 11.56 5.60
C PRO A 94 -8.53 10.05 5.62
N PHE A 95 -7.48 9.26 5.83
CA PHE A 95 -7.57 7.81 5.93
C PHE A 95 -8.38 7.42 7.17
N THR A 96 -9.41 6.61 6.98
CA THR A 96 -10.42 6.30 8.01
C THR A 96 -10.14 4.96 8.71
N SER A 97 -10.83 4.70 9.83
CA SER A 97 -10.81 3.40 10.49
C SER A 97 -11.35 2.28 9.59
N ALA A 98 -12.29 2.60 8.71
CA ALA A 98 -12.86 1.65 7.75
C ALA A 98 -11.83 1.25 6.69
N ASP A 99 -11.06 2.22 6.17
CA ASP A 99 -9.97 1.96 5.23
C ASP A 99 -8.89 1.05 5.86
N PHE A 100 -8.54 1.32 7.13
CA PHE A 100 -7.63 0.46 7.88
C PHE A 100 -8.16 -0.96 7.99
N GLY A 101 -9.42 -1.13 8.42
CA GLY A 101 -10.03 -2.44 8.59
C GLY A 101 -10.06 -3.24 7.29
N LEU A 102 -10.41 -2.61 6.17
CA LEU A 102 -10.40 -3.24 4.85
C LEU A 102 -8.99 -3.70 4.45
N LEU A 103 -7.98 -2.83 4.62
CA LEU A 103 -6.60 -3.16 4.31
C LEU A 103 -6.07 -4.29 5.21
N PHE A 104 -6.34 -4.22 6.52
CA PHE A 104 -5.92 -5.23 7.47
C PHE A 104 -6.54 -6.58 7.16
N GLU A 105 -7.87 -6.68 7.00
CA GLU A 105 -8.54 -7.96 6.74
C GLU A 105 -8.04 -8.60 5.45
N LYS A 106 -7.64 -7.79 4.46
CA LYS A 106 -7.00 -8.28 3.23
C LYS A 106 -5.65 -8.90 3.50
N ILE A 107 -4.75 -8.20 4.19
CA ILE A 107 -3.44 -8.72 4.60
C ILE A 107 -3.62 -9.97 5.46
N TRP A 108 -4.57 -9.94 6.40
CA TRP A 108 -4.89 -11.04 7.30
C TRP A 108 -5.41 -12.28 6.58
N ALA A 109 -6.16 -12.11 5.49
CA ALA A 109 -6.68 -13.20 4.67
C ALA A 109 -5.68 -13.75 3.65
N MET A 110 -4.48 -13.17 3.54
CA MET A 110 -3.50 -13.66 2.58
C MET A 110 -3.09 -15.11 2.89
N PRO A 111 -2.93 -15.94 1.86
CA PRO A 111 -2.36 -17.27 2.04
C PRO A 111 -0.90 -17.15 2.48
N ARG A 112 -0.31 -18.27 2.93
CA ARG A 112 1.13 -18.39 3.22
C ARG A 112 1.96 -18.09 1.98
N TYR A 113 2.23 -16.81 1.76
CA TYR A 113 3.19 -16.32 0.80
C TYR A 113 4.58 -16.28 1.46
N PRO A 114 5.64 -16.66 0.74
CA PRO A 114 6.98 -16.72 1.30
C PRO A 114 7.61 -15.35 1.57
N ASP A 115 7.09 -14.26 1.00
CA ASP A 115 7.65 -12.92 1.18
C ASP A 115 6.73 -11.98 1.98
N ASN A 116 7.30 -10.85 2.41
CA ASN A 116 6.64 -9.89 3.27
C ASN A 116 5.77 -8.92 2.47
N VAL A 117 4.62 -8.54 3.03
CA VAL A 117 3.85 -7.40 2.50
C VAL A 117 4.22 -6.17 3.28
N PHE A 118 4.53 -5.09 2.56
CA PHE A 118 4.88 -3.79 3.10
C PHE A 118 3.85 -2.77 2.62
N VAL A 119 3.23 -2.03 3.54
CA VAL A 119 2.36 -0.89 3.23
C VAL A 119 2.84 0.33 3.98
N MET A 120 3.00 1.44 3.27
CA MET A 120 3.30 2.75 3.85
C MET A 120 2.20 3.73 3.45
N LEU A 121 1.53 4.27 4.46
CA LEU A 121 0.49 5.26 4.35
C LEU A 121 1.05 6.58 4.91
N ASP A 122 1.44 7.47 4.01
CA ASP A 122 2.08 8.77 4.28
C ASP A 122 1.04 9.86 3.96
N THR A 123 0.03 9.96 4.84
CA THR A 123 -1.24 10.62 4.54
C THR A 123 -1.89 11.17 5.80
N VAL A 124 -2.84 12.11 5.66
CA VAL A 124 -3.61 12.56 6.81
C VAL A 124 -4.54 11.44 7.25
N PHE A 125 -4.57 11.15 8.55
CA PHE A 125 -5.49 10.19 9.17
C PHE A 125 -6.62 10.93 9.86
N GLU A 126 -7.82 10.35 9.88
CA GLU A 126 -8.79 10.77 10.87
C GLU A 126 -8.23 10.49 12.26
N ARG A 127 -8.35 11.45 13.18
CA ARG A 127 -7.87 11.27 14.57
C ARG A 127 -8.43 10.00 15.21
N LYS A 128 -9.69 9.68 14.91
CA LYS A 128 -10.37 8.47 15.36
C LYS A 128 -9.78 7.20 14.74
N ALA A 129 -9.28 7.25 13.50
CA ALA A 129 -8.64 6.10 12.84
C ALA A 129 -7.39 5.66 13.60
N ILE A 130 -6.55 6.61 14.03
CA ILE A 130 -5.36 6.29 14.84
C ILE A 130 -5.76 5.59 16.13
N GLU A 131 -6.73 6.14 16.87
CA GLU A 131 -7.24 5.54 18.11
C GLU A 131 -7.82 4.14 17.88
N ASP A 132 -8.60 3.97 16.82
CA ASP A 132 -9.22 2.70 16.44
C ASP A 132 -8.16 1.65 16.07
N ILE A 133 -7.06 2.03 15.37
CA ILE A 133 -5.93 1.14 15.09
C ILE A 133 -5.32 0.60 16.38
N ARG A 134 -5.20 1.44 17.43
CA ARG A 134 -4.56 1.04 18.69
C ARG A 134 -5.30 -0.08 19.43
N VAL A 135 -6.62 -0.13 19.24
CA VAL A 135 -7.53 -1.10 19.87
C VAL A 135 -8.08 -2.11 18.86
N PHE A 136 -7.60 -2.05 17.61
CA PHE A 136 -8.12 -2.86 16.52
C PHE A 136 -7.84 -4.33 16.82
N ARG A 137 -8.91 -5.14 16.86
CA ARG A 137 -8.91 -6.55 17.30
C ARG A 137 -8.25 -6.75 18.67
N GLY A 138 -9.04 -7.07 19.69
CA GLY A 138 -8.62 -7.15 21.10
C GLY A 138 -7.49 -8.12 21.48
N ASP A 139 -6.91 -8.86 20.53
CA ASP A 139 -5.77 -9.76 20.70
C ASP A 139 -4.40 -9.09 20.41
N VAL A 140 -4.33 -7.76 20.37
CA VAL A 140 -3.06 -7.02 20.21
C VAL A 140 -2.10 -7.39 21.34
N ARG A 141 -0.95 -7.99 20.99
CA ARG A 141 0.19 -8.10 21.90
C ARG A 141 1.05 -6.85 21.77
N ARG A 142 0.82 -5.86 22.62
CA ARG A 142 1.59 -4.61 22.62
C ARG A 142 3.07 -4.90 22.90
N GLN A 143 3.97 -4.60 21.97
CA GLN A 143 5.41 -4.58 22.24
C GLN A 143 5.79 -3.30 22.99
N GLN A 144 6.98 -3.28 23.61
CA GLN A 144 7.43 -2.21 24.51
C GLN A 144 7.64 -0.82 23.85
N ASN A 145 7.56 -0.70 22.52
CA ASN A 145 7.53 0.58 21.82
C ASN A 145 6.08 1.06 21.69
N GLU A 146 5.77 2.26 22.20
CA GLU A 146 4.41 2.74 22.44
C GLU A 146 3.51 2.82 21.19
N ASN A 147 4.09 2.82 19.99
CA ASN A 147 3.43 3.05 18.71
C ASN A 147 3.45 1.86 17.74
N SER A 148 3.79 0.65 18.21
CA SER A 148 3.76 -0.57 17.37
C SER A 148 2.72 -1.57 17.88
N TYR A 149 1.86 -2.03 16.97
CA TYR A 149 0.73 -2.91 17.22
C TYR A 149 0.94 -4.21 16.45
N PHE A 150 0.82 -5.33 17.14
CA PHE A 150 1.16 -6.65 16.63
C PHE A 150 -0.03 -7.61 16.73
N TRP A 151 -0.29 -8.31 15.63
CA TRP A 151 -1.30 -9.36 15.52
C TRP A 151 -0.69 -10.61 14.91
N GLN A 152 -0.98 -11.78 15.48
CA GLN A 152 -0.49 -13.05 14.97
C GLN A 152 -1.63 -14.05 14.77
N ARG A 153 -1.62 -14.73 13.62
CA ARG A 153 -2.51 -15.86 13.32
C ARG A 153 -1.91 -17.17 13.84
N ASP A 154 -2.77 -18.15 14.05
CA ASP A 154 -2.37 -19.52 14.43
C ASP A 154 -1.48 -20.20 13.39
N ASP A 155 -1.54 -19.79 12.12
CA ASP A 155 -0.68 -20.28 11.04
C ASP A 155 0.63 -19.48 10.89
N GLY A 156 0.96 -18.62 11.86
CA GLY A 156 2.23 -17.91 11.94
C GLY A 156 2.32 -16.64 11.10
N LEU A 157 1.23 -16.16 10.48
CA LEU A 157 1.20 -14.81 9.91
C LEU A 157 1.29 -13.79 11.04
N CYS A 158 2.28 -12.93 10.99
CA CYS A 158 2.43 -11.78 11.86
C CYS A 158 2.15 -10.50 11.06
N VAL A 159 1.30 -9.63 11.57
CA VAL A 159 1.06 -8.28 11.05
C VAL A 159 1.49 -7.27 12.12
N VAL A 160 2.32 -6.31 11.72
CA VAL A 160 2.80 -5.21 12.55
C VAL A 160 2.35 -3.90 11.93
N ALA A 161 1.62 -3.08 12.68
CA ALA A 161 1.39 -1.69 12.32
C ALA A 161 2.23 -0.77 13.22
N THR A 162 3.04 0.10 12.63
CA THR A 162 3.81 1.15 13.32
C THR A 162 3.23 2.50 12.94
N ILE A 163 2.91 3.31 13.95
CA ILE A 163 2.38 4.66 13.78
C ILE A 163 3.47 5.67 14.11
N ASP A 164 3.70 6.62 13.21
CA ASP A 164 4.51 7.81 13.44
C ASP A 164 3.57 9.02 13.42
N GLU A 165 3.29 9.56 14.59
CA GLU A 165 2.37 10.70 14.76
C GLU A 165 3.01 12.02 14.37
N ASP A 166 4.35 12.11 14.37
CA ASP A 166 5.05 13.33 13.97
C ASP A 166 5.06 13.49 12.45
N GLU A 167 5.07 12.36 11.73
CA GLU A 167 5.07 12.33 10.26
C GLU A 167 3.69 12.05 9.64
N ASP A 168 2.61 11.94 10.43
CA ASP A 168 1.29 11.48 9.97
C ASP A 168 1.41 10.20 9.12
N MET A 169 2.15 9.20 9.63
CA MET A 169 2.48 7.99 8.88
C MET A 169 2.04 6.73 9.61
N VAL A 170 1.51 5.78 8.84
CA VAL A 170 1.29 4.40 9.30
C VAL A 170 2.01 3.43 8.37
N MET A 171 2.86 2.58 8.93
CA MET A 171 3.49 1.48 8.24
C MET A 171 2.86 0.17 8.67
N ILE A 172 2.46 -0.68 7.73
CA ILE A 172 1.95 -2.03 7.99
C ILE A 172 2.88 -3.03 7.32
N ASN A 173 3.39 -3.97 8.11
CA ASN A 173 4.24 -5.05 7.64
C ASN A 173 3.58 -6.39 7.95
N SER A 174 3.63 -7.33 7.02
CA SER A 174 3.30 -8.72 7.31
C SER A 174 4.44 -9.65 6.96
N ALA A 175 4.60 -10.70 7.76
CA ALA A 175 5.57 -11.76 7.54
C ALA A 175 5.02 -13.06 8.14
N PHE A 176 5.21 -14.19 7.45
CA PHE A 176 5.07 -15.50 8.09
C PHE A 176 6.37 -15.85 8.80
N ASP A 177 6.30 -16.42 10.00
CA ASP A 177 7.43 -16.76 10.89
C ASP A 177 8.81 -16.87 10.19
N GLY A 178 9.49 -15.72 10.19
CA GLY A 178 10.93 -15.51 10.05
C GLY A 178 11.42 -14.46 11.06
N PHE A 179 10.56 -14.06 12.00
CA PHE A 179 10.89 -13.27 13.20
C PHE A 179 11.39 -14.18 14.34
N GLU A 180 11.92 -15.37 14.01
CA GLU A 180 12.78 -16.09 14.94
C GLU A 180 14.05 -15.27 15.17
N SER A 181 14.01 -14.48 16.26
CA SER A 181 15.17 -14.08 17.05
C SER A 181 16.40 -13.69 16.23
N GLN A 182 16.41 -12.48 15.67
CA GLN A 182 17.67 -11.75 15.58
C GLN A 182 17.68 -10.71 16.70
N HIS A 183 18.68 -10.90 17.56
CA HIS A 183 19.05 -10.13 18.74
C HIS A 183 19.05 -8.62 18.54
#